data_AF-A0A662D224-F1
#
_entry.id   AF-A0A662D224-F1
#
_cell.length_a   1.000
_cell.length_b   1.000
_cell.length_c   1.000
_cell.angle_alpha   90.00
_cell.angle_beta   90.00
_cell.angle_gamma   90.00
#
_symmetry.space_group_name_H-M   'P 1'
#
loop_
_entity.id
_entity.type
_entity.pdbx_description
1 polymer ?
#
loop_
_entity_poly.entity_id
_entity_poly.type
_entity_poly.pdbx_seq_one_letter_code
_entity_poly.pdbx_strand_id
1 'polypeptide(L)'
;MMLLMKLLILVLVLLVLIRLKIEISIVLLLGTGLLEILFPVPLGVFWRNIGESIFNSQSLSLVGIVVLVLFLGRFLQIQGNFNQMVRSLQQSIREPRLILAIPPALIGLLPMLGGALVSAPIVEEASRKWSLSPAWKTFYNYWFRHIWEYCWPLY
;
A
#
# COMPACT_ATOMS: atom_id res chain seq x y z
N MET A 1 11.77 16.62 -27.49
CA MET A 1 12.50 15.33 -27.51
C MET A 1 13.39 15.15 -26.27
N MET A 2 14.30 16.09 -25.95
CA MET A 2 15.23 15.96 -24.82
C MET A 2 14.56 15.79 -23.44
N LEU A 3 13.44 16.48 -23.18
CA LEU A 3 12.67 16.33 -21.93
C LEU A 3 12.14 14.89 -21.75
N LEU A 4 11.55 14.34 -22.82
CA LEU A 4 11.01 12.97 -22.83
C LEU A 4 12.10 11.94 -22.58
N MET A 5 13.29 12.14 -23.14
CA MET A 5 14.43 11.26 -22.88
C MET A 5 14.86 11.30 -21.41
N LYS A 6 14.93 12.48 -20.78
CA LYS A 6 15.25 12.60 -19.36
C LYS A 6 14.23 11.90 -18.47
N LEU A 7 12.94 12.08 -18.75
CA LEU A 7 11.86 11.38 -18.04
C LEU A 7 11.93 9.86 -18.26
N LEU A 8 12.20 9.42 -19.48
CA LEU A 8 12.38 8.00 -19.80
C LEU A 8 13.54 7.41 -19.00
N ILE A 9 14.69 8.09 -18.95
CA ILE A 9 15.86 7.66 -18.17
C ILE A 9 15.49 7.55 -16.69
N LEU A 10 14.82 8.56 -16.12
CA LEU A 10 14.38 8.52 -14.72
C LEU A 10 13.52 7.28 -14.46
N VAL A 11 12.48 7.05 -15.27
CA VAL A 11 11.58 5.90 -15.12
C VAL A 11 12.33 4.58 -15.28
N LEU A 12 13.21 4.46 -16.27
CA LEU A 12 14.00 3.24 -16.49
C LEU A 12 14.92 2.95 -15.30
N VAL A 13 15.61 3.95 -14.76
CA VAL A 13 16.47 3.76 -13.59
C VAL A 13 15.65 3.30 -12.39
N LEU A 14 14.50 3.95 -12.11
CA LEU A 14 13.63 3.53 -11.01
C LEU A 14 13.15 2.08 -11.18
N LEU A 15 12.73 1.70 -12.39
CA LEU A 15 12.32 0.33 -12.69
C LEU A 15 13.46 -0.68 -12.52
N VAL A 16 14.67 -0.35 -12.96
CA VAL A 16 15.85 -1.21 -12.77
C VAL A 16 16.17 -1.38 -11.28
N LEU A 17 16.17 -0.31 -10.48
CA LEU A 17 16.42 -0.39 -9.04
C LEU A 17 15.36 -1.26 -8.33
N ILE A 18 14.08 -1.13 -8.71
CA ILE A 18 13.00 -1.98 -8.19
C ILE A 18 13.20 -3.44 -8.60
N ARG A 19 13.62 -3.71 -9.85
CA ARG A 19 13.92 -5.07 -10.32
C ARG A 19 15.10 -5.71 -9.60
N LEU A 20 16.06 -4.90 -9.14
CA LEU A 20 17.15 -5.32 -8.27
C LEU A 20 16.72 -5.53 -6.81
N LYS A 21 15.42 -5.42 -6.51
CA LYS A 21 14.83 -5.60 -5.17
C LYS A 21 15.36 -4.62 -4.13
N ILE A 22 15.82 -3.43 -4.56
CA ILE A 22 16.15 -2.35 -3.64
C ILE A 22 14.86 -1.84 -3.00
N GLU A 23 14.90 -1.53 -1.71
CA GLU A 23 13.74 -1.03 -0.98
C GLU A 23 13.18 0.24 -1.64
N ILE A 24 11.85 0.29 -1.79
CA ILE A 24 11.16 1.40 -2.48
C ILE A 24 11.50 2.75 -1.86
N SER A 25 11.66 2.82 -0.54
CA SER A 25 12.12 4.02 0.19
C SER A 25 13.44 4.56 -0.34
N ILE A 26 14.44 3.68 -0.49
CA ILE A 26 15.77 4.00 -1.02
C ILE A 26 15.67 4.37 -2.50
N VAL A 27 14.88 3.61 -3.28
CA VAL A 27 14.69 3.89 -4.71
C VAL A 27 14.11 5.29 -4.93
N LEU A 28 13.09 5.69 -4.15
CA LEU A 28 12.51 7.03 -4.23
C LEU A 28 13.51 8.11 -3.81
N LEU A 29 14.29 7.87 -2.76
CA LEU A 29 15.33 8.82 -2.32
C LEU A 29 16.42 9.03 -3.40
N LEU A 30 16.91 7.95 -3.99
CA LEU A 30 17.85 8.01 -5.12
C LEU A 30 17.19 8.68 -6.35
N GLY A 31 15.91 8.43 -6.55
CA GLY A 31 15.09 9.08 -7.58
C GLY A 31 15.06 10.60 -7.44
N THR A 32 14.93 11.13 -6.22
CA THR A 32 15.01 12.57 -5.95
C THR A 32 16.37 13.15 -6.31
N GLY A 33 17.46 12.43 -5.99
CA GLY A 33 18.81 12.84 -6.39
C GLY A 33 19.01 12.79 -7.92
N LEU A 34 18.48 11.76 -8.58
CA LEU A 34 18.53 11.65 -10.04
C LEU A 34 17.68 12.72 -10.73
N LEU A 35 16.53 13.07 -10.15
CA LEU A 35 15.69 14.18 -10.61
C LEU A 35 16.48 15.48 -10.62
N GLU A 36 17.22 15.78 -9.55
CA GLU A 36 18.06 16.98 -9.48
C GLU A 36 19.18 16.97 -10.53
N ILE A 37 19.80 15.83 -10.79
CA ILE A 37 20.84 15.70 -11.83
C ILE A 37 20.26 15.94 -13.23
N LEU A 38 19.07 15.40 -13.51
CA LEU A 38 18.43 15.51 -14.82
C LEU A 38 17.73 16.86 -15.03
N PHE A 39 17.23 17.46 -13.95
CA PHE A 39 16.48 18.71 -13.91
C PHE A 39 17.05 19.63 -12.82
N PRO A 40 18.26 20.17 -13.03
CA PRO A 40 18.96 20.92 -12.00
C PRO A 40 18.23 22.22 -11.65
N VAL A 41 18.09 22.47 -10.36
CA VAL A 41 17.65 23.74 -9.79
C VAL A 41 18.78 24.32 -8.91
N PRO A 42 18.73 25.61 -8.55
CA PRO A 42 19.70 26.15 -7.61
C PRO A 42 19.68 25.39 -6.28
N LEU A 43 20.85 25.10 -5.71
CA LEU A 43 20.98 24.31 -4.48
C LEU A 43 20.13 24.86 -3.31
N GLY A 44 20.01 26.19 -3.20
CA GLY A 44 19.15 26.81 -2.19
C GLY A 44 17.66 26.49 -2.37
N VAL A 45 17.21 26.37 -3.63
CA VAL A 45 15.83 25.96 -3.96
C VAL A 45 15.65 24.47 -3.70
N PHE A 46 16.62 23.63 -4.04
CA PHE A 46 16.57 22.19 -3.76
C PHE A 46 16.37 21.90 -2.27
N TRP A 47 17.22 22.47 -1.41
CA TRP A 47 17.12 22.26 0.04
C TRP A 47 15.83 22.84 0.63
N ARG A 48 15.38 24.00 0.13
CA ARG A 48 14.09 24.57 0.51
C ARG A 48 12.94 23.64 0.14
N ASN A 49 12.93 23.10 -1.07
CA ASN A 49 11.88 22.19 -1.55
C ASN A 49 11.84 20.89 -0.72
N ILE A 50 13.00 20.36 -0.32
CA ILE A 50 13.06 19.21 0.61
C ILE A 50 12.42 19.58 1.95
N GLY A 51 12.80 20.71 2.53
CA GLY A 51 12.24 21.19 3.79
C GLY A 51 10.72 21.38 3.70
N GLU A 52 10.25 22.09 2.68
CA GLU A 52 8.83 22.31 2.41
C GLU A 52 8.08 21.00 2.22
N SER A 53 8.68 20.00 1.54
CA SER A 53 8.04 18.70 1.34
C SER A 53 7.89 17.90 2.63
N ILE A 54 8.90 17.95 3.51
CA ILE A 54 8.89 17.27 4.82
C ILE A 54 7.88 17.90 5.77
N PHE A 55 7.84 19.24 5.83
CA PHE A 55 6.96 19.99 6.73
C PHE A 55 5.61 20.36 6.09
N ASN A 56 5.33 19.88 4.89
CA ASN A 56 4.04 20.07 4.25
C ASN A 56 2.93 19.44 5.11
N SER A 57 1.85 20.18 5.35
CA SER A 57 0.73 19.70 6.17
C SER A 57 0.11 18.43 5.60
N GLN A 58 -0.02 18.31 4.28
CA GLN A 58 -0.57 17.10 3.63
C GLN A 58 0.38 15.91 3.80
N SER A 59 1.70 16.11 3.65
CA SER A 59 2.70 15.06 3.90
C SER A 59 2.63 14.55 5.34
N LEU A 60 2.60 15.47 6.31
CA LEU A 60 2.54 15.12 7.73
C LEU A 60 1.21 14.45 8.09
N SER A 61 0.08 14.95 7.56
CA SER A 61 -1.22 14.31 7.73
C SER A 61 -1.23 12.90 7.16
N LEU A 62 -0.63 12.68 5.99
CA LEU A 62 -0.53 11.37 5.39
C LEU A 62 0.28 10.40 6.25
N VAL A 63 1.47 10.82 6.71
CA VAL A 63 2.29 10.00 7.61
C VAL A 63 1.51 9.68 8.89
N GLY A 64 0.84 10.67 9.48
CA GLY A 64 0.01 10.49 10.66
C GLY A 64 -1.10 9.47 10.45
N ILE A 65 -1.86 9.56 9.35
CA ILE A 65 -2.91 8.60 9.00
C ILE A 65 -2.34 7.19 8.87
N VAL A 66 -1.22 7.02 8.17
CA VAL A 66 -0.58 5.69 8.00
C VAL A 66 -0.17 5.11 9.35
N VAL A 67 0.46 5.91 10.22
CA VAL A 67 0.85 5.48 11.57
C VAL A 67 -0.36 5.08 12.40
N LEU A 68 -1.43 5.89 12.39
CA LEU A 68 -2.65 5.61 13.15
C LEU A 68 -3.37 4.36 12.66
N VAL A 69 -3.48 4.16 11.35
CA VAL A 69 -4.09 2.96 10.76
C VAL A 69 -3.28 1.71 11.09
N LEU A 70 -1.95 1.79 11.04
CA LEU A 70 -1.06 0.69 11.46
C LEU A 70 -1.25 0.35 12.94
N PHE A 71 -1.31 1.37 13.79
CA PHE A 71 -1.53 1.20 15.22
C PHE A 71 -2.90 0.59 15.52
N LEU A 72 -3.96 1.08 14.87
CA LEU A 72 -5.32 0.55 14.98
C LEU A 72 -5.39 -0.91 14.52
N GLY A 73 -4.82 -1.22 13.36
CA GLY A 73 -4.76 -2.58 12.84
C GLY A 73 -4.05 -3.53 13.81
N ARG A 74 -2.93 -3.10 14.39
CA ARG A 74 -2.20 -3.89 15.39
C ARG A 74 -3.00 -4.05 16.70
N PHE A 75 -3.68 -3.00 17.16
CA PHE A 75 -4.52 -3.06 18.35
C PHE A 75 -5.67 -4.06 18.18
N LEU A 76 -6.39 -3.99 17.05
CA LEU A 76 -7.49 -4.92 16.72
C LEU A 76 -6.99 -6.37 16.59
N GLN A 77 -5.79 -6.56 16.07
CA GLN A 77 -5.17 -7.88 15.98
C GLN A 77 -4.84 -8.46 17.36
N ILE A 78 -4.22 -7.68 18.26
CA ILE A 78 -3.85 -8.11 19.61
C ILE A 78 -5.08 -8.43 20.45
N GLN A 79 -6.14 -7.63 20.34
CA GLN A 79 -7.41 -7.88 21.04
C GLN A 79 -8.19 -9.09 20.48
N GLY A 80 -7.73 -9.67 19.36
CA GLY A 80 -8.38 -10.82 18.73
C GLY A 80 -9.65 -10.46 17.94
N ASN A 81 -9.92 -9.17 17.70
CA ASN A 81 -11.11 -8.71 16.99
C ASN A 81 -11.17 -9.27 15.57
N PHE A 82 -10.03 -9.36 14.87
CA PHE A 82 -10.00 -9.99 13.54
C PHE A 82 -10.34 -11.49 13.61
N ASN A 83 -9.88 -12.20 14.65
CA ASN A 83 -10.20 -13.62 14.84
C ASN A 83 -11.69 -13.80 15.11
N GLN A 84 -12.26 -12.96 15.96
CA GLN A 84 -13.70 -12.98 16.26
C GLN A 84 -14.52 -12.68 14.99
N MET A 85 -14.14 -11.65 14.23
CA MET A 85 -14.79 -11.30 12.97
C MET A 85 -14.76 -12.46 11.97
N VAL A 86 -13.59 -13.07 11.75
CA VAL A 86 -13.46 -14.21 10.84
C VAL A 86 -14.30 -15.40 11.31
N ARG A 87 -14.33 -15.70 12.62
CA ARG A 87 -15.18 -16.79 13.17
C ARG A 87 -16.67 -16.53 12.98
N SER A 88 -17.14 -15.31 13.24
CA SER A 88 -18.54 -14.92 13.02
C SER A 88 -18.94 -15.01 11.54
N LEU A 89 -18.05 -14.60 10.63
CA LEU A 89 -18.25 -14.76 9.19
C LEU A 89 -18.28 -16.24 8.78
N GLN A 90 -17.41 -17.08 9.35
CA GLN A 90 -17.39 -18.54 9.12
C GLN A 90 -18.68 -19.23 9.54
N GLN A 91 -19.34 -18.76 10.59
CA GLN A 91 -20.61 -19.31 11.04
C GLN A 91 -21.79 -18.83 10.20
N SER A 92 -21.68 -17.65 9.59
CA SER A 92 -22.77 -17.04 8.81
C SER A 92 -22.76 -17.43 7.34
N ILE A 93 -21.59 -17.77 6.78
CA ILE A 93 -21.42 -18.04 5.35
C ILE A 93 -21.37 -19.55 5.09
N ARG A 94 -22.20 -20.02 4.14
CA ARG A 94 -22.28 -21.43 3.77
C ARG A 94 -21.04 -21.95 3.03
N GLU A 95 -20.42 -21.12 2.18
CA GLU A 95 -19.21 -21.47 1.43
C GLU A 95 -17.96 -20.85 2.12
N PRO A 96 -17.13 -21.64 2.80
CA PRO A 96 -16.01 -21.13 3.59
C PRO A 96 -15.00 -20.32 2.77
N ARG A 97 -14.80 -20.64 1.48
CA ARG A 97 -13.80 -19.96 0.63
C ARG A 97 -14.09 -18.47 0.44
N LEU A 98 -15.36 -18.06 0.53
CA LEU A 98 -15.76 -16.64 0.38
C LEU A 98 -15.13 -15.74 1.45
N ILE A 99 -14.69 -16.30 2.57
CA ILE A 99 -14.11 -15.56 3.70
C ILE A 99 -12.70 -15.05 3.36
N LEU A 100 -12.05 -15.64 2.35
CA LEU A 100 -10.80 -15.11 1.79
C LEU A 100 -11.03 -13.88 0.89
N ALA A 101 -12.26 -13.67 0.42
CA ALA A 101 -12.60 -12.65 -0.57
C ALA A 101 -13.40 -11.48 0.02
N ILE A 102 -14.38 -11.77 0.88
CA ILE A 102 -15.31 -10.78 1.42
C ILE A 102 -14.61 -9.69 2.24
N PRO A 103 -13.74 -9.99 3.22
CA PRO A 103 -13.11 -8.93 4.00
C PRO A 103 -12.21 -8.01 3.17
N PRO A 104 -11.33 -8.50 2.27
CA PRO A 104 -10.61 -7.65 1.34
C PRO A 104 -11.53 -6.83 0.44
N ALA A 105 -12.62 -7.41 -0.07
CA ALA A 105 -13.60 -6.69 -0.88
C ALA A 105 -14.27 -5.54 -0.11
N LEU A 106 -14.63 -5.75 1.16
CA LEU A 106 -15.20 -4.69 2.00
C LEU A 106 -14.18 -3.58 2.27
N ILE A 107 -12.93 -3.94 2.56
CA ILE A 107 -11.86 -2.97 2.76
C ILE A 107 -11.57 -2.19 1.46
N GLY A 108 -11.73 -2.85 0.30
CA GLY A 108 -11.60 -2.22 -1.01
C GLY A 108 -12.65 -1.15 -1.32
N LEU A 109 -13.75 -1.06 -0.55
CA LEU A 109 -14.72 0.03 -0.70
C LEU A 109 -14.22 1.36 -0.09
N LEU A 110 -13.16 1.29 0.73
CA LEU A 110 -12.59 2.45 1.41
C LEU A 110 -11.44 3.02 0.58
N PRO A 111 -11.51 4.28 0.11
CA PRO A 111 -10.37 4.95 -0.51
C PRO A 111 -9.35 5.26 0.58
N MET A 112 -8.39 4.36 0.81
CA MET A 112 -7.41 4.50 1.89
C MET A 112 -6.00 4.09 1.51
N LEU A 113 -5.04 4.93 1.90
CA LEU A 113 -3.61 4.64 1.84
C LEU A 113 -3.28 3.67 2.98
N GLY A 114 -3.04 2.40 2.64
CA GLY A 114 -2.75 1.34 3.61
C GLY A 114 -3.81 0.24 3.74
N GLY A 115 -4.84 0.21 2.88
CA GLY A 115 -5.85 -0.86 2.89
C GLY A 115 -5.25 -2.27 2.86
N ALA A 116 -4.15 -2.46 2.13
CA ALA A 116 -3.40 -3.72 2.08
C ALA A 116 -2.88 -4.21 3.44
N LEU A 117 -2.47 -3.27 4.30
CA LEU A 117 -1.90 -3.54 5.62
C LEU A 117 -2.99 -3.93 6.62
N VAL A 118 -4.19 -3.37 6.47
CA VAL A 118 -5.36 -3.70 7.29
C VAL A 118 -5.96 -5.05 6.91
N SER A 119 -6.06 -5.35 5.60
CA SER A 119 -6.65 -6.60 5.10
C SER A 119 -5.71 -7.79 5.17
N ALA A 120 -4.39 -7.59 5.12
CA ALA A 120 -3.40 -8.67 5.20
C ALA A 120 -3.57 -9.58 6.44
N PRO A 121 -3.65 -9.09 7.68
CA PRO A 121 -3.84 -9.96 8.86
C PRO A 121 -5.20 -10.66 8.86
N ILE A 122 -6.24 -10.07 8.25
CA ILE A 122 -7.55 -10.71 8.13
C ILE A 122 -7.49 -11.88 7.14
N VAL A 123 -6.84 -11.71 5.99
CA VAL A 123 -6.63 -12.80 5.02
C VAL A 123 -5.74 -13.88 5.61
N GLU A 124 -4.71 -13.52 6.36
CA GLU A 124 -3.86 -14.47 7.08
C GLU A 124 -4.71 -15.33 8.04
N GLU A 125 -5.55 -14.70 8.86
CA GLU A 125 -6.44 -15.39 9.79
C GLU A 125 -7.49 -16.25 9.08
N ALA A 126 -8.14 -15.72 8.04
CA ALA A 126 -9.09 -16.46 7.21
C ALA A 126 -8.42 -17.67 6.56
N SER A 127 -7.19 -17.50 6.10
CA SER A 127 -6.44 -18.56 5.41
C SER A 127 -6.02 -19.71 6.31
N ARG A 128 -6.04 -19.61 7.64
CA ARG A 128 -5.52 -20.66 8.55
C ARG A 128 -6.10 -22.06 8.33
N LYS A 129 -7.35 -22.17 7.85
CA LYS A 129 -7.98 -23.46 7.51
C LYS A 129 -7.45 -24.09 6.23
N TRP A 130 -6.69 -23.33 5.44
CA TRP A 130 -6.09 -23.72 4.17
C TRP A 130 -4.58 -23.52 4.22
N SER A 131 -3.81 -24.51 3.78
CA SER A 131 -2.36 -24.38 3.64
C SER A 131 -1.98 -23.55 2.40
N LEU A 132 -2.35 -22.26 2.39
CA LEU A 132 -2.05 -21.35 1.30
C LEU A 132 -0.61 -20.84 1.38
N SER A 133 0.08 -20.87 0.25
CA SER A 133 1.38 -20.19 0.11
C SER A 133 1.24 -18.67 0.31
N PRO A 134 2.31 -17.96 0.72
CA PRO A 134 2.29 -16.50 0.83
C PRO A 134 1.84 -15.79 -0.44
N ALA A 135 2.19 -16.32 -1.63
CA ALA A 135 1.78 -15.77 -2.91
C ALA A 135 0.25 -15.79 -3.08
N TRP A 136 -0.40 -16.88 -2.66
CA TRP A 136 -1.87 -16.98 -2.70
C TRP A 136 -2.54 -16.04 -1.72
N LYS A 137 -2.01 -15.89 -0.50
CA LYS A 137 -2.54 -14.91 0.46
C LYS A 137 -2.45 -13.48 -0.07
N THR A 138 -1.31 -13.14 -0.67
CA THR A 138 -1.13 -11.85 -1.36
C THR A 138 -2.12 -11.70 -2.51
N PHE A 139 -2.35 -12.74 -3.31
CA PHE A 139 -3.33 -12.72 -4.39
C PHE A 139 -4.74 -12.40 -3.87
N TYR A 140 -5.23 -13.14 -2.87
CA TYR A 140 -6.56 -12.88 -2.28
C TYR A 140 -6.66 -11.46 -1.73
N ASN A 141 -5.63 -11.02 -1.01
CA ASN A 141 -5.58 -9.68 -0.44
C ASN A 141 -5.55 -8.58 -1.52
N TYR A 142 -4.81 -8.79 -2.61
CA TYR A 142 -4.69 -7.84 -3.70
C TYR A 142 -5.95 -7.84 -4.56
N TRP A 143 -6.28 -8.96 -5.20
CA TRP A 143 -7.35 -9.06 -6.19
C TRP A 143 -8.69 -8.55 -5.65
N PHE A 144 -9.12 -9.06 -4.50
CA PHE A 144 -10.45 -8.74 -3.97
C PHE A 144 -10.57 -7.31 -3.46
N ARG A 145 -9.47 -6.62 -3.12
CA ARG A 145 -9.51 -5.19 -2.80
C ARG A 145 -9.79 -4.29 -4.00
N HIS A 146 -9.52 -4.74 -5.23
CA HIS A 146 -9.55 -3.89 -6.42
C HIS A 146 -10.75 -4.20 -7.33
N ILE A 147 -11.64 -5.12 -6.94
CA ILE A 147 -12.81 -5.47 -7.75
C ILE A 147 -13.77 -4.30 -7.96
N TRP A 148 -13.73 -3.31 -7.06
CA TRP A 148 -14.61 -2.14 -7.06
C TRP A 148 -14.07 -0.97 -7.89
N GLU A 149 -12.81 -0.99 -8.30
CA GLU A 149 -12.18 0.15 -9.01
C GLU A 149 -12.90 0.53 -10.31
N TYR A 150 -13.57 -0.43 -10.95
CA TYR A 150 -14.27 -0.21 -12.21
C TYR A 150 -15.67 0.38 -12.05
N CYS A 151 -16.25 0.38 -10.85
CA CYS A 151 -17.67 0.70 -10.65
C CYS A 151 -17.97 1.54 -9.41
N TRP A 152 -17.03 1.72 -8.50
CA TRP A 152 -17.24 2.44 -7.25
C TRP A 152 -16.88 3.92 -7.41
N PRO A 153 -17.80 4.85 -7.11
CA PRO A 153 -17.66 6.28 -7.47
C PRO A 153 -16.63 7.04 -6.63
N LEU A 154 -16.04 6.40 -5.60
CA LEU A 154 -15.00 7.00 -4.76
C LEU A 154 -13.58 6.75 -5.29
N TYR A 155 -13.43 5.95 -6.36
CA TYR A 155 -12.17 5.74 -7.06
C TYR A 155 -11.94 6.76 -8.17
#